data_AF-A0A955ETH1-F1
#
_entry.id   AF-A0A955ETH1-F1
#
_cell.length_a   1.000
_cell.length_b   1.000
_cell.length_c   1.000
_cell.angle_alpha   90.00
_cell.angle_beta   90.00
_cell.angle_gamma   90.00
#
_symmetry.space_group_name_H-M   'P 1'
#
loop_
_entity.id
_entity.type
_entity.pdbx_description
1 polymer ?
#
loop_
_entity_poly.entity_id
_entity_poly.type
_entity_poly.pdbx_seq_one_letter_code
_entity_poly.pdbx_strand_id
1 'polypeptide(L)'
;FAENGEIPIDNNATERALRAVAVGRNNWTFCGSEAGGAWAARLYGLLGTCRLQGKNPFAWLSDVLGRVRDHPPERMDELTPRLWTPATT
;
A
#
# COMPACT_ATOMS: atom_id res chain seq x y z
N PHE A 1 13.81 -19.95 7.44
CA PHE A 1 13.38 -21.36 7.35
C PHE A 1 14.39 -22.26 8.07
N ALA A 2 15.60 -22.47 7.53
CA ALA A 2 16.59 -23.37 8.16
C ALA A 2 17.23 -22.80 9.45
N GLU A 3 17.41 -21.47 9.51
CA GLU A 3 18.00 -20.78 10.68
C GLU A 3 16.95 -20.10 11.57
N ASN A 4 15.74 -19.88 11.04
CA ASN A 4 14.62 -19.28 11.76
C ASN A 4 13.33 -20.00 11.34
N GLY A 5 12.75 -20.73 12.30
CA GLY A 5 11.57 -21.57 12.13
C GLY A 5 10.25 -20.82 12.04
N GLU A 6 10.23 -19.52 12.37
CA GLU A 6 9.04 -18.68 12.17
C GLU A 6 8.80 -18.34 10.69
N ILE A 7 9.82 -18.49 9.84
CA ILE A 7 9.72 -18.25 8.41
C ILE A 7 9.24 -19.54 7.73
N PRO A 8 8.07 -19.53 7.06
CA PRO A 8 7.56 -20.68 6.34
C PRO A 8 8.57 -21.21 5.31
N ILE A 9 8.51 -22.52 5.04
CA ILE A 9 9.34 -23.16 4.01
C ILE A 9 8.96 -22.71 2.60
N ASP A 10 7.70 -22.32 2.41
CA ASP A 10 7.13 -21.87 1.15
C ASP A 10 6.82 -20.37 1.14
N ASN A 11 6.72 -19.80 -0.06
CA ASN A 11 6.39 -18.39 -0.27
C ASN A 11 4.91 -18.16 -0.64
N ASN A 12 4.03 -19.15 -0.44
CA ASN A 12 2.64 -19.10 -0.95
C ASN A 12 1.86 -17.89 -0.43
N ALA A 13 2.14 -17.42 0.78
CA ALA A 13 1.54 -16.20 1.32
C ALA A 13 1.94 -14.96 0.50
N THR A 14 3.22 -14.83 0.17
CA THR A 14 3.76 -13.74 -0.65
C THR A 14 3.23 -13.81 -2.08
N GLU A 15 3.21 -14.99 -2.70
CA GLU A 15 2.69 -15.16 -4.05
C GLU A 15 1.20 -14.82 -4.15
N ARG A 16 0.40 -15.26 -3.16
CA ARG A 16 -1.02 -14.88 -3.09
C ARG A 16 -1.21 -13.38 -2.95
N ALA A 17 -0.37 -12.70 -2.15
CA ALA A 17 -0.42 -11.24 -2.02
C ALA A 17 -0.05 -10.52 -3.33
N LEU A 18 0.91 -11.04 -4.10
CA LEU A 18 1.33 -10.48 -5.39
C LEU A 18 0.39 -10.81 -6.55
N ARG A 19 -0.53 -11.77 -6.39
CA ARG A 19 -1.43 -12.21 -7.46
C ARG A 19 -2.25 -11.08 -8.07
N ALA A 20 -2.71 -10.12 -7.25
CA ALA A 20 -3.44 -8.95 -7.73
C ALA A 20 -2.59 -8.07 -8.66
N VAL A 21 -1.30 -7.91 -8.36
CA VAL A 21 -0.34 -7.16 -9.21
C VAL A 21 -0.06 -7.93 -10.49
N ALA A 22 0.11 -9.26 -10.41
CA ALA A 22 0.35 -10.10 -11.58
C ALA A 22 -0.82 -10.09 -12.57
N VAL A 23 -2.07 -10.17 -12.07
CA VAL A 23 -3.29 -10.02 -12.89
C VAL A 23 -3.39 -8.61 -13.45
N GLY A 24 -3.17 -7.59 -12.61
CA GLY A 24 -3.20 -6.19 -13.01
C GLY A 24 -2.21 -5.86 -14.13
N ARG A 25 -0.99 -6.42 -14.09
CA ARG A 25 0.03 -6.24 -15.14
C ARG A 25 -0.46 -6.70 -16.53
N ASN A 26 -1.26 -7.76 -16.60
CA ASN A 26 -1.86 -8.20 -17.87
C ASN A 26 -3.02 -7.30 -18.32
N ASN A 27 -3.69 -6.62 -17.38
CA ASN A 27 -4.81 -5.72 -17.67
C ASN A 27 -4.35 -4.27 -17.95
N TRP A 28 -3.16 -3.89 -17.47
CA TRP A 28 -2.56 -2.57 -17.62
C TRP A 28 -1.24 -2.68 -18.38
N THR A 29 -1.31 -3.22 -19.59
CA THR A 29 -0.16 -3.55 -20.45
C THR A 29 0.77 -2.34 -20.70
N PHE A 30 0.28 -1.12 -20.47
CA PHE A 30 1.04 0.12 -20.56
C PHE A 30 0.95 0.91 -19.24
N CYS A 31 2.06 1.02 -18.52
CA CYS A 31 2.28 2.19 -17.66
C CYS A 31 2.69 3.32 -18.60
N GLY A 32 1.82 4.32 -18.80
CA GLY A 32 2.01 5.40 -19.79
C GLY A 32 3.31 6.21 -19.66
N SER A 33 4.09 6.00 -18.59
CA SER A 33 5.47 6.44 -18.43
C SER A 33 6.19 5.61 -17.35
N GLU A 34 7.52 5.63 -17.34
CA GLU A 34 8.34 5.05 -16.25
C GLU A 34 7.98 5.64 -14.89
N ALA A 35 7.80 6.97 -14.84
CA ALA A 35 7.35 7.67 -13.64
C ALA A 35 5.99 7.15 -13.15
N GLY A 36 5.07 6.86 -14.07
CA GLY A 36 3.77 6.25 -13.76
C GLY A 36 3.91 4.86 -13.13
N GLY A 37 4.84 4.03 -13.62
CA GLY A 37 5.14 2.72 -13.04
C GLY A 37 5.66 2.82 -11.61
N ALA A 38 6.61 3.73 -11.35
CA ALA A 38 7.14 3.97 -10.01
C ALA A 38 6.06 4.48 -9.04
N TRP A 39 5.16 5.36 -9.51
CA TRP A 39 4.01 5.81 -8.72
C TRP A 39 3.03 4.70 -8.39
N ALA A 40 2.70 3.86 -9.38
CA ALA A 40 1.82 2.70 -9.18
C ALA A 40 2.41 1.76 -8.11
N ALA A 41 3.71 1.46 -8.18
CA ALA A 41 4.39 0.62 -7.20
C ALA A 41 4.31 1.20 -5.77
N ARG A 42 4.52 2.50 -5.60
CA ARG A 42 4.37 3.18 -4.29
C ARG A 42 2.93 3.07 -3.77
N LEU A 43 1.95 3.30 -4.64
CA LEU A 43 0.53 3.21 -4.26
C LEU A 43 0.16 1.77 -3.84
N TYR A 44 0.57 0.76 -4.61
CA TYR A 44 0.34 -0.65 -4.25
C TYR A 44 0.95 -1.01 -2.89
N GLY A 45 2.16 -0.52 -2.60
CA GLY A 45 2.80 -0.70 -1.30
C GLY A 45 1.99 -0.10 -0.14
N LEU A 46 1.49 1.12 -0.31
CA LEU A 46 0.69 1.81 0.71
C LEU A 46 -0.67 1.12 0.93
N LEU A 47 -1.37 0.75 -0.14
CA LEU A 47 -2.64 0.02 -0.07
C LEU A 47 -2.44 -1.39 0.53
N GLY A 48 -1.34 -2.06 0.21
CA GLY A 48 -0.95 -3.33 0.83
C GLY A 48 -0.72 -3.18 2.33
N THR A 49 -0.04 -2.11 2.75
CA THR A 49 0.17 -1.79 4.16
C THR A 49 -1.15 -1.55 4.89
N CYS A 50 -2.09 -0.82 4.28
CA CYS A 50 -3.43 -0.65 4.84
C CYS A 50 -4.11 -2.01 5.12
N ARG A 51 -4.08 -2.92 4.14
CA ARG A 51 -4.68 -4.26 4.27
C ARG A 51 -4.01 -5.08 5.38
N LEU A 52 -2.68 -5.04 5.48
CA LEU A 52 -1.93 -5.73 6.53
C LEU A 52 -2.29 -5.23 7.93
N GLN A 53 -2.74 -3.99 8.05
CA GLN A 53 -3.14 -3.36 9.32
C GLN A 53 -4.66 -3.38 9.56
N GLY A 54 -5.43 -4.09 8.73
CA GLY A 54 -6.88 -4.13 8.83
C GLY A 54 -7.58 -2.79 8.53
N LYS A 55 -6.88 -1.83 7.93
CA LYS A 55 -7.41 -0.51 7.57
C LYS A 55 -8.03 -0.56 6.18
N ASN A 56 -9.19 0.09 6.01
CA ASN A 56 -9.83 0.21 4.70
C ASN A 56 -8.97 1.11 3.78
N PRO A 57 -8.40 0.60 2.67
CA PRO A 57 -7.49 1.38 1.84
C PRO A 57 -8.17 2.56 1.13
N PHE A 58 -9.46 2.43 0.80
CA PHE A 58 -10.22 3.51 0.16
C PHE A 58 -10.52 4.65 1.15
N ALA A 59 -10.88 4.31 2.39
CA ALA A 59 -11.10 5.30 3.45
C ALA A 59 -9.80 6.06 3.76
N TRP A 60 -8.69 5.34 3.89
CA TRP A 60 -7.37 5.95 4.09
C TRP A 60 -7.00 6.89 2.94
N LEU A 61 -7.09 6.43 1.69
CA LEU A 61 -6.69 7.23 0.54
C LEU A 61 -7.57 8.49 0.37
N SER A 62 -8.89 8.34 0.57
CA SER A 62 -9.83 9.46 0.47
C SER A 62 -9.56 10.53 1.53
N ASP A 63 -9.35 10.12 2.78
CA ASP A 63 -9.04 11.01 3.88
C ASP A 63 -7.69 11.72 3.66
N VAL A 64 -6.64 10.97 3.35
CA VAL A 64 -5.29 11.53 3.14
C VAL A 64 -5.27 12.51 1.98
N LEU A 65 -5.85 12.17 0.82
CA LEU A 65 -5.90 13.10 -0.32
C LEU A 65 -6.69 14.37 -0.01
N GLY A 66 -7.71 14.27 0.85
CA GLY A 66 -8.53 15.41 1.27
C GLY A 66 -7.78 16.42 2.14
N ARG A 67 -6.85 15.98 3.00
CA ARG A 67 -6.17 16.85 3.98
C ARG A 67 -4.66 17.00 3.82
N VAL A 68 -4.00 16.21 2.98
CA VAL A 68 -2.52 16.21 2.84
C VAL A 68 -1.93 17.59 2.56
N ARG A 69 -2.63 18.43 1.78
CA ARG A 69 -2.18 19.79 1.47
C ARG A 69 -2.16 20.70 2.69
N ASP A 70 -3.15 20.54 3.57
CA ASP A 70 -3.38 21.41 4.71
C ASP A 70 -2.78 20.81 6.01
N HIS A 71 -2.15 19.63 5.91
CA HIS A 71 -1.50 18.93 7.02
C HIS A 71 -0.06 19.41 7.25
N PRO A 72 0.39 19.60 8.51
CA PRO A 72 1.75 20.05 8.80
C PRO A 72 2.81 19.09 8.22
N PRO A 73 3.83 19.59 7.49
CA PRO A 73 4.90 18.74 6.93
C PRO A 73 5.66 17.93 7.98
N GLU A 74 5.83 18.50 9.18
CA GLU A 74 6.48 17.89 10.35
C GLU A 74 5.74 16.64 10.86
N ARG A 75 4.45 16.49 10.54
CA ARG A 75 3.56 15.43 11.03
C ARG A 75 3.06 14.50 9.92
N MET A 76 3.76 14.47 8.78
CA MET A 76 3.34 13.69 7.60
C MET A 76 3.27 12.18 7.86
N ASP A 77 4.02 11.69 8.85
CA ASP A 77 3.99 10.32 9.34
C ASP A 77 2.61 9.89 9.85
N GLU A 78 1.82 10.82 10.41
CA GLU A 78 0.43 10.58 10.84
C GLU A 78 -0.49 10.21 9.67
N LEU A 79 -0.17 10.60 8.45
CA LEU A 79 -0.94 10.24 7.26
C LEU A 79 -0.52 8.89 6.67
N THR A 80 0.58 8.30 7.16
CA THR A 80 0.98 6.96 6.72
C THR A 80 -0.05 5.92 7.17
N PRO A 81 -0.23 4.81 6.43
CA PRO A 81 -1.15 3.75 6.83
C PRO A 81 -0.97 3.30 8.29
N ARG A 82 0.26 3.36 8.83
CA ARG A 82 0.56 2.90 10.19
C ARG A 82 -0.05 3.78 11.27
N LEU A 83 0.18 5.08 11.20
CA LEU A 83 -0.27 6.04 12.22
C LEU A 83 -1.60 6.69 11.89
N TRP A 84 -2.15 6.39 10.71
CA TRP A 84 -3.41 6.96 10.25
C TRP A 84 -4.55 6.77 11.25
N THR A 85 -5.14 7.91 11.61
CA THR A 85 -6.39 8.01 12.36
C THR A 85 -7.39 8.76 11.48
N PRO A 86 -8.62 8.23 11.27
CA PRO A 86 -9.61 8.87 10.42
C PRO A 86 -9.97 10.25 10.98
N ALA A 87 -10.17 11.23 10.10
CA ALA A 87 -10.73 12.51 10.53
C ALA A 87 -12.09 12.28 11.19
N THR A 88 -12.29 12.87 12.36
CA THR A 88 -13.59 12.90 13.01
C THR A 88 -14.52 13.79 12.19
N THR A 89 -15.58 13.21 11.62
CA THR A 89 -16.67 13.95 10.97
C THR A 89 -17.38 14.86 11.96
#